data_AF-A0A1E7JXY7-F1
#
_entry.id   AF-A0A1E7JXY7-F1
#
_cell.length_a   1.000
_cell.length_b   1.000
_cell.length_c   1.000
_cell.angle_alpha   90.00
_cell.angle_beta   90.00
_cell.angle_gamma   90.00
#
_symmetry.space_group_name_H-M   'P 1'
#
loop_
_entity.id
_entity.type
_entity.pdbx_description
1 polymer ?
#
loop_
_entity_poly.entity_id
_entity_poly.type
_entity_poly.pdbx_seq_one_letter_code
_entity_poly.pdbx_strand_id
1 'polypeptide(L)'
;MSDEFDYFDDPRIGRLLDLVLQLNTEVHVVNQRLRATEALLVRHGVLTDGELDHFTPSAQEQRVLDDQREAVAGRLAAILAESGPAEHPLREQWTARLTERAG
;
A
#
# COMPACT_ATOMS: atom_id res chain seq x y z
N MET A 1 -13.71 -18.70 -17.49
CA MET A 1 -13.65 -17.32 -16.98
C MET A 1 -13.51 -16.46 -18.23
N SER A 2 -14.46 -15.56 -18.48
CA SER A 2 -14.60 -14.86 -19.77
C SER A 2 -13.36 -14.05 -20.14
N ASP A 3 -13.02 -14.06 -21.44
CA ASP A 3 -11.95 -13.28 -22.11
C ASP A 3 -12.15 -11.73 -22.04
N GLU A 4 -12.91 -11.23 -21.08
CA GLU A 4 -13.53 -9.89 -21.18
C GLU A 4 -12.61 -8.72 -20.84
N PHE A 5 -11.33 -8.95 -20.49
CA PHE A 5 -10.40 -7.87 -20.16
C PHE A 5 -8.96 -8.09 -20.62
N ASP A 6 -8.72 -8.79 -21.73
CA ASP A 6 -7.37 -8.82 -22.33
C ASP A 6 -7.13 -7.54 -23.16
N TYR A 7 -7.12 -6.39 -22.48
CA TYR A 7 -6.83 -5.08 -23.09
C TYR A 7 -5.36 -4.95 -23.51
N PHE A 8 -4.49 -5.83 -23.02
CA PHE A 8 -3.07 -5.85 -23.28
C PHE A 8 -2.66 -7.26 -23.68
N ASP A 9 -2.00 -7.42 -24.83
CA ASP A 9 -1.55 -8.72 -25.38
C ASP A 9 -0.58 -9.52 -24.45
N ASP A 10 -0.24 -8.98 -23.28
CA ASP A 10 0.53 -9.66 -22.23
C ASP A 10 -0.28 -9.71 -20.92
N PRO A 11 -0.68 -10.90 -20.45
CA PRO A 11 -1.40 -11.11 -19.19
C PRO A 11 -0.68 -10.52 -17.95
N ARG A 12 0.63 -10.28 -18.02
CA ARG A 12 1.40 -9.62 -16.96
C ARG A 12 1.08 -8.13 -16.86
N ILE A 13 0.73 -7.49 -17.98
CA ILE A 13 0.36 -6.07 -18.02
C ILE A 13 -1.06 -5.87 -17.46
N GLY A 14 -2.02 -6.72 -17.84
CA GLY A 14 -3.37 -6.68 -17.25
C GLY A 14 -3.34 -6.81 -15.73
N ARG A 15 -2.50 -7.74 -15.23
CA ARG A 15 -2.25 -7.92 -13.80
C ARG A 15 -1.65 -6.71 -13.10
N LEU A 16 -0.69 -6.05 -13.74
CA LEU A 16 -0.09 -4.83 -13.20
C LEU A 16 -1.14 -3.71 -13.10
N LEU A 17 -2.00 -3.59 -14.11
CA LEU A 17 -3.10 -2.62 -14.10
C LEU A 17 -4.07 -2.91 -12.95
N ASP A 18 -4.47 -4.17 -12.74
CA ASP A 18 -5.34 -4.54 -11.62
C ASP A 18 -4.73 -4.16 -10.26
N LEU A 19 -3.44 -4.43 -10.07
CA LEU A 19 -2.71 -4.02 -8.85
C LEU A 19 -2.68 -2.49 -8.69
N VAL A 20 -2.47 -1.74 -9.77
CA VAL A 20 -2.47 -0.27 -9.74
C VAL A 20 -3.86 0.26 -9.39
N LEU A 21 -4.93 -0.31 -9.96
CA LEU A 21 -6.31 0.08 -9.65
C LEU A 21 -6.68 -0.22 -8.19
N GLN A 22 -6.25 -1.37 -7.68
CA GLN A 22 -6.40 -1.71 -6.27
C GLN A 22 -5.65 -0.72 -5.37
N LEU A 23 -4.37 -0.45 -5.65
CA LEU A 23 -3.56 0.52 -4.90
C LEU A 23 -4.18 1.92 -4.93
N ASN A 24 -4.69 2.37 -6.07
CA ASN A 24 -5.37 3.66 -6.17
C ASN A 24 -6.59 3.73 -5.23
N THR A 25 -7.37 2.65 -5.14
CA THR A 25 -8.52 2.57 -4.24
C THR A 25 -8.08 2.64 -2.77
N GLU A 26 -7.05 1.88 -2.39
CA GLU A 26 -6.49 1.90 -1.04
C GLU A 26 -5.94 3.29 -0.66
N VAL A 27 -5.16 3.91 -1.56
CA VAL A 27 -4.63 5.27 -1.38
C VAL A 27 -5.78 6.29 -1.22
N HIS A 28 -6.84 6.17 -2.02
CA HIS A 28 -8.00 7.04 -1.90
C HIS A 28 -8.64 6.95 -0.52
N VAL A 29 -8.85 5.75 0.01
CA VAL A 29 -9.42 5.53 1.35
C VAL A 29 -8.51 6.08 2.44
N VAL A 30 -7.19 5.87 2.34
CA VAL A 30 -6.21 6.42 3.30
C VAL A 30 -6.25 7.95 3.30
N ASN A 31 -6.26 8.58 2.12
CA ASN A 31 -6.34 10.03 2.00
C ASN A 31 -7.64 10.59 2.58
N GLN A 32 -8.78 9.94 2.33
CA GLN A 32 -10.06 10.34 2.95
C GLN A 32 -9.99 10.29 4.47
N ARG A 33 -9.44 9.19 5.03
CA ARG A 33 -9.30 9.03 6.48
C ARG A 33 -8.35 10.06 7.08
N LEU A 34 -7.24 10.37 6.40
CA LEU A 34 -6.28 11.38 6.83
C LEU A 34 -6.94 12.76 6.88
N ARG A 35 -7.65 13.17 5.81
CA ARG A 35 -8.38 14.45 5.76
C ARG A 35 -9.48 14.53 6.81
N ALA A 36 -10.21 13.44 7.05
CA ALA A 36 -11.21 13.40 8.12
C ALA A 36 -10.57 13.54 9.50
N THR A 37 -9.42 12.91 9.72
CA THR A 37 -8.68 12.97 10.99
C THR A 37 -8.16 14.38 11.26
N GLU A 38 -7.53 15.00 10.26
CA GLU A 38 -7.07 16.39 10.31
C GLU A 38 -8.25 17.34 10.62
N ALA A 39 -9.35 17.24 9.88
CA ALA A 39 -10.53 18.08 10.09
C ALA A 39 -11.12 17.93 11.51
N LEU A 40 -11.12 16.72 12.07
CA LEU A 40 -11.57 16.50 13.44
C LEU A 40 -10.61 17.11 14.45
N LEU A 41 -9.30 16.95 14.28
CA LEU A 41 -8.29 17.54 15.17
C LEU A 41 -8.35 19.08 15.15
N VAL A 42 -8.55 19.68 13.98
CA VAL A 42 -8.75 21.14 13.85
C VAL A 42 -10.04 21.57 14.56
N ARG A 43 -11.16 20.87 14.36
CA ARG A 43 -12.43 21.17 15.05
C ARG A 43 -12.33 21.05 16.56
N HIS A 44 -11.49 20.13 17.06
CA HIS A 44 -11.22 19.96 18.48
C HIS A 44 -10.13 20.91 19.01
N GLY A 45 -9.55 21.77 18.17
CA GLY A 45 -8.52 22.74 18.56
C GLY A 45 -7.16 22.11 18.90
N VAL A 46 -6.90 20.89 18.43
CA VAL A 46 -5.62 20.18 18.62
C VAL A 46 -4.58 20.61 17.59
N LEU A 47 -5.02 20.82 16.35
CA LEU A 47 -4.19 21.33 15.24
C LEU A 47 -4.78 22.62 14.70
N THR A 48 -3.94 23.46 14.12
CA THR A 48 -4.36 24.57 13.26
C THR A 48 -4.61 24.08 11.83
N ASP A 49 -5.44 24.80 11.08
CA ASP A 49 -5.73 24.48 9.68
C ASP A 49 -4.44 24.54 8.84
N GLY A 50 -4.18 23.49 8.05
CA GLY A 50 -2.95 23.36 7.24
C GLY A 50 -1.67 23.05 8.01
N GLU A 51 -1.73 22.85 9.34
CA GLU A 51 -0.55 22.52 10.15
C GLU A 51 0.13 21.22 9.69
N LEU A 52 -0.68 20.23 9.29
CA LEU A 52 -0.19 18.95 8.80
C LEU A 52 0.53 19.10 7.45
N ASP A 53 0.04 19.97 6.56
CA ASP A 53 0.66 20.23 5.24
C ASP A 53 2.03 20.93 5.37
N HIS A 54 2.27 21.62 6.49
CA HIS A 54 3.53 22.29 6.82
C HIS A 54 4.42 21.49 7.79
N PHE A 55 3.99 20.30 8.19
CA PHE A 55 4.73 19.46 9.13
C PHE A 55 6.13 19.14 8.58
N THR A 56 7.15 19.49 9.36
CA THR A 56 8.55 19.13 9.07
C THR A 56 9.01 18.12 10.13
N PRO A 57 9.20 16.85 9.78
CA PRO A 57 9.61 15.83 10.74
C PRO A 57 11.01 16.12 11.28
N SER A 58 11.23 15.82 12.55
CA SER A 58 12.57 15.71 13.11
C SER A 58 13.36 14.58 12.43
N ALA A 59 14.67 14.57 12.62
CA ALA A 59 15.51 13.49 12.08
C ALA A 59 15.11 12.09 12.57
N GLN A 60 14.52 11.99 13.78
CA GLN A 60 14.03 10.71 14.30
C GLN A 60 12.71 10.30 13.64
N GLU A 61 11.76 11.23 13.50
CA GLU A 61 10.49 10.97 12.83
C GLU A 61 10.69 10.65 11.34
N GLN A 62 11.61 11.35 10.68
CA GLN A 62 11.95 11.09 9.28
C GLN A 62 12.45 9.65 9.08
N ARG A 63 13.29 9.13 9.98
CA ARG A 63 13.74 7.73 9.92
C ARG A 63 12.57 6.76 9.99
N VAL A 64 11.60 7.02 10.88
CA VAL A 64 10.40 6.17 10.98
C VAL A 64 9.59 6.20 9.68
N LEU A 65 9.44 7.37 9.07
CA LEU A 65 8.74 7.51 7.78
C LEU A 65 9.50 6.81 6.64
N ASP A 66 10.82 6.91 6.62
CA ASP A 66 11.68 6.27 5.63
C ASP A 66 11.64 4.73 5.77
N ASP A 67 11.70 4.21 7.00
CA ASP A 67 11.60 2.76 7.28
C ASP A 67 10.24 2.20 6.82
N GLN A 68 9.15 2.95 7.05
CA GLN A 68 7.82 2.58 6.59
C GLN A 68 7.73 2.56 5.06
N ARG A 69 8.30 3.57 4.40
CA ARG A 69 8.37 3.65 2.94
C ARG A 69 9.17 2.47 2.35
N GLU A 70 10.33 2.17 2.92
CA GLU A 70 11.20 1.09 2.47
C GLU A 70 10.51 -0.28 2.64
N ALA A 71 9.81 -0.49 3.76
CA ALA A 71 9.03 -1.72 3.99
C ALA A 71 7.95 -1.94 2.92
N VAL A 72 7.26 -0.86 2.51
CA VAL A 72 6.25 -0.93 1.42
C VAL A 72 6.92 -1.20 0.08
N ALA A 73 8.01 -0.51 -0.23
CA ALA A 73 8.75 -0.70 -1.48
C ALA A 73 9.30 -2.13 -1.61
N GLY A 74 9.88 -2.67 -0.54
CA GLY A 74 10.35 -4.05 -0.49
C GLY A 74 9.23 -5.07 -0.68
N ARG A 75 8.04 -4.83 -0.09
CA ARG A 75 6.87 -5.68 -0.31
C ARG A 75 6.41 -5.66 -1.77
N LEU A 76 6.34 -4.49 -2.38
CA LEU A 76 5.97 -4.35 -3.80
C LEU A 76 6.98 -5.05 -4.71
N ALA A 77 8.27 -4.87 -4.46
CA ALA A 77 9.33 -5.54 -5.21
C ALA A 77 9.22 -7.07 -5.10
N ALA A 78 8.92 -7.61 -3.92
CA ALA A 78 8.70 -9.03 -3.73
C ALA A 78 7.49 -9.55 -4.52
N ILE A 79 6.37 -8.82 -4.52
CA ILE A 79 5.16 -9.16 -5.29
C ILE A 79 5.44 -9.16 -6.80
N LEU A 80 6.20 -8.18 -7.29
CA LEU A 80 6.56 -8.06 -8.70
C LEU A 80 7.57 -9.10 -9.15
N ALA A 81 8.50 -9.50 -8.27
CA ALA A 81 9.52 -10.50 -8.54
C ALA A 81 9.00 -11.95 -8.38
N GLU A 82 7.90 -12.14 -7.65
CA GLU A 82 7.31 -13.46 -7.45
C GLU A 82 6.70 -14.02 -8.74
N SER A 83 6.99 -15.29 -9.00
CA SER A 83 6.39 -16.04 -10.10
C SER A 83 5.17 -16.79 -9.59
N GLY A 84 3.96 -16.39 -9.98
CA GLY A 84 2.71 -17.05 -9.53
C GLY A 84 1.44 -16.31 -9.96
N PRO A 85 0.22 -16.81 -9.68
CA PRO A 85 -1.04 -16.13 -9.99
C PRO A 85 -1.24 -14.83 -9.18
N ALA A 86 -1.78 -13.78 -9.80
CA ALA A 86 -1.98 -12.45 -9.18
C ALA A 86 -2.87 -12.46 -7.95
N GLU A 87 -3.83 -13.38 -7.95
CA GLU A 87 -4.95 -13.44 -7.02
C GLU A 87 -4.48 -13.69 -5.58
N HIS A 88 -3.24 -14.18 -5.41
CA HIS A 88 -2.63 -14.43 -4.10
C HIS A 88 -1.12 -14.12 -4.12
N PRO A 89 -0.74 -12.84 -4.05
CA PRO A 89 0.67 -12.49 -3.92
C PRO A 89 1.23 -12.99 -2.58
N LEU A 90 2.48 -13.43 -2.60
CA LEU A 90 3.27 -13.97 -1.50
C LEU A 90 2.75 -15.31 -0.95
N ARG A 91 2.03 -16.10 -1.77
CA ARG A 91 1.38 -17.34 -1.32
C ARG A 91 2.40 -18.32 -0.74
N GLU A 92 3.54 -18.51 -1.40
CA GLU A 92 4.60 -19.42 -0.94
C GLU A 92 5.24 -18.92 0.37
N GLN A 93 5.47 -17.60 0.47
CA GLN A 93 6.01 -16.99 1.70
C GLN A 93 5.00 -17.05 2.86
N TRP A 94 3.71 -16.92 2.57
CA TRP A 94 2.63 -17.04 3.55
C TRP A 94 2.50 -18.48 4.05
N THR A 95 2.56 -19.47 3.14
CA THR A 95 2.60 -20.90 3.51
C THR A 95 3.85 -21.23 4.33
N ALA A 96 5.02 -20.72 3.94
CA ALA A 96 6.27 -20.92 4.70
C ALA A 96 6.17 -20.39 6.14
N ARG A 97 5.68 -19.15 6.32
CA ARG A 97 5.47 -18.55 7.66
C ARG A 97 4.43 -19.30 8.50
N LEU A 98 3.37 -19.82 7.89
CA LEU A 98 2.38 -20.64 8.59
C LEU A 98 2.99 -21.98 9.06
N THR A 99 3.87 -22.56 8.24
CA THR A 99 4.55 -23.83 8.56
C THR A 99 5.56 -23.63 9.70
N GLU A 100 6.31 -22.52 9.68
CA GLU A 100 7.26 -22.15 10.74
C GLU A 100 6.61 -21.92 12.10
N ARG A 101 5.35 -21.45 12.13
CA ARG A 101 4.61 -21.18 13.36
C ARG A 101 3.85 -22.41 13.90
N ALA A 102 3.73 -23.46 13.09
CA ALA A 102 3.03 -24.70 13.42
C ALA A 102 3.97 -25.83 13.88
N GLY A 103 5.30 -25.67 13.73
CA GLY A 103 6.34 -26.53 14.30
C GLY A 103 6.92 -25.96 15.57
#